data_AF-A0A2M8U0C8-F1
#
_entry.id   AF-A0A2M8U0C8-F1
#
_cell.length_a   1.000
_cell.length_b   1.000
_cell.length_c   1.000
_cell.angle_alpha   90.00
_cell.angle_beta   90.00
_cell.angle_gamma   90.00
#
_symmetry.space_group_name_H-M   'P 1'
#
loop_
_entity.id
_entity.type
_entity.pdbx_description
1 polymer ?
#
loop_
_entity_poly.entity_id
_entity_poly.type
_entity_poly.pdbx_seq_one_letter_code
_entity_poly.pdbx_strand_id
1 'polypeptide(L)' 'MYICLCHGFTDGDVRNAIGHGCKSVAAVYRHLADRPQCGKCVPEVRCMLHEHREAQHGAAAHIPAGALAAMEGAD' A
#
# COMPACT_ATOMS: atom_id res chain seq x y z
N MET A 1 9.47 10.95 5.42
CA MET A 1 9.47 12.13 4.52
C MET A 1 8.13 12.84 4.54
N TYR A 2 8.08 14.16 4.33
CA TYR A 2 6.81 14.86 4.13
C TYR A 2 6.23 14.50 2.77
N ILE A 3 4.96 14.11 2.75
CA ILE A 3 4.23 13.84 1.51
C ILE A 3 3.47 15.08 1.08
N CYS A 4 2.78 15.75 2.01
CA CYS A 4 2.01 16.97 1.71
C CYS A 4 2.51 18.16 2.51
N LEU A 5 3.01 19.19 1.82
CA LEU A 5 3.43 20.44 2.47
C LEU A 5 2.24 21.37 2.80
N CYS A 6 1.09 21.21 2.15
CA CYS A 6 -0.10 22.03 2.45
C CYS A 6 -0.76 21.64 3.78
N HIS A 7 -0.76 20.34 4.10
CA HIS A 7 -1.40 19.82 5.32
C HIS A 7 -0.42 19.23 6.32
N GLY A 8 0.86 19.14 5.98
CA GLY A 8 1.91 18.70 6.88
C GLY A 8 1.91 17.22 7.23
N PHE A 9 1.34 16.34 6.39
CA PHE A 9 1.40 14.90 6.65
C PHE A 9 2.61 14.24 5.97
N THR A 10 3.13 13.23 6.66
CA THR A 10 4.31 12.44 6.32
C THR A 10 3.96 11.11 5.65
N ASP A 11 4.98 10.40 5.18
CA ASP A 11 4.84 9.05 4.65
C ASP A 11 4.36 8.07 5.72
N GLY A 12 4.78 8.26 6.97
CA GLY A 12 4.29 7.49 8.12
C GLY A 12 2.79 7.64 8.30
N ASP A 13 2.28 8.87 8.21
CA ASP A 13 0.84 9.16 8.33
C ASP A 13 0.05 8.51 7.20
N VAL A 14 0.55 8.57 5.97
CA VAL A 14 -0.07 7.92 4.81
C VAL A 14 -0.08 6.40 4.98
N ARG A 15 1.04 5.79 5.39
CA ARG A 15 1.10 4.34 5.64
C ARG A 15 0.17 3.92 6.77
N ASN A 16 0.07 4.71 7.84
CA ASN A 16 -0.86 4.45 8.93
C ASN A 16 -2.33 4.51 8.44
N ALA A 17 -2.70 5.53 7.66
CA ALA A 17 -4.02 5.65 7.07
C ALA A 17 -4.37 4.44 6.17
N ILE A 18 -3.40 3.96 5.39
CA ILE A 18 -3.53 2.75 4.57
C ILE A 18 -3.72 1.51 5.46
N GLY A 19 -2.94 1.37 6.54
CA GLY A 19 -3.08 0.31 7.54
C GLY A 19 -4.46 0.31 8.24
N HIS A 20 -5.08 1.47 8.40
CA HIS A 20 -6.46 1.63 8.86
C HIS A 20 -7.52 1.32 7.78
N GLY A 21 -7.11 0.84 6.61
CA GLY A 21 -8.01 0.39 5.55
C GLY A 21 -8.35 1.45 4.50
N CYS A 22 -7.62 2.58 4.43
CA CYS A 22 -7.80 3.53 3.34
C CYS A 22 -7.36 2.89 2.00
N LYS A 23 -8.30 2.83 1.04
CA LYS A 23 -8.07 2.20 -0.29
C LYS A 23 -7.98 3.18 -1.44
N SER A 24 -8.09 4.49 -1.21
CA SER A 24 -8.04 5.51 -2.26
C SER A 24 -7.45 6.80 -1.74
N VAL A 25 -6.93 7.64 -2.64
CA VAL A 25 -6.39 8.97 -2.27
C VAL A 25 -7.44 9.79 -1.53
N ALA A 26 -8.69 9.79 -1.99
CA ALA A 26 -9.79 10.48 -1.32
C ALA A 26 -10.04 9.94 0.11
N ALA A 27 -9.92 8.62 0.32
CA ALA A 27 -10.04 8.05 1.66
C ALA A 27 -8.88 8.47 2.57
N VAL A 28 -7.65 8.48 2.07
CA VAL A 28 -6.48 8.99 2.81
C VAL A 28 -6.68 10.45 3.18
N TYR A 29 -7.13 11.29 2.23
CA TYR A 29 -7.40 12.69 2.52
C TYR A 29 -8.49 12.86 3.56
N ARG A 30 -9.61 12.14 3.49
CA ARG A 30 -10.66 12.21 4.54
C ARG A 30 -10.20 11.70 5.90
N HIS A 31 -9.19 10.84 5.95
CA HIS A 31 -8.64 10.31 7.19
C HIS A 31 -7.65 11.27 7.85
N LEU A 32 -6.81 11.96 7.05
CA LEU A 32 -5.74 12.84 7.55
C LEU A 32 -6.10 14.34 7.48
N ALA A 33 -7.08 14.71 6.67
CA ALA A 33 -7.48 16.08 6.33
C ALA A 33 -8.94 16.11 5.77
N ASP A 34 -9.28 17.12 4.96
CA ASP A 34 -10.58 17.21 4.27
C ASP A 34 -10.42 16.92 2.76
N ARG A 35 -9.75 17.83 2.04
CA ARG A 35 -9.54 17.75 0.58
C ARG A 35 -8.17 18.27 0.16
N PRO A 36 -7.63 17.88 -1.02
CA PRO A 36 -6.35 18.41 -1.50
C PRO A 36 -6.39 19.93 -1.73
N GLN A 37 -5.36 20.66 -1.27
CA GLN A 37 -5.20 22.09 -1.59
C GLN A 37 -4.60 22.29 -2.99
N CYS A 38 -3.37 21.81 -3.22
CA CYS A 38 -2.69 21.95 -4.52
C CYS A 38 -2.57 20.65 -5.32
N GLY A 39 -2.88 19.50 -4.70
CA GLY A 39 -2.86 18.18 -5.35
C GLY A 39 -1.49 17.62 -5.73
N LYS A 40 -0.37 18.34 -5.52
CA LYS A 40 0.97 17.91 -5.95
C LYS A 40 1.42 16.56 -5.39
N CYS A 41 0.96 16.21 -4.20
CA CYS A 41 1.27 14.94 -3.54
C CYS A 41 0.34 13.78 -3.93
N VAL A 42 -0.72 14.03 -4.70
CA VAL A 42 -1.69 13.00 -5.10
C VAL A 42 -1.06 11.82 -5.86
N PRO A 43 -0.12 12.04 -6.82
CA PRO A 43 0.55 10.93 -7.51
C PRO A 43 1.33 10.04 -6.53
N GLU A 44 2.06 10.64 -5.59
CA GLU A 44 2.86 9.94 -4.59
C GLU A 44 1.97 9.09 -3.66
N VAL A 45 0.90 9.69 -3.11
CA VAL A 45 -0.07 8.95 -2.27
C VAL A 45 -0.70 7.78 -3.05
N ARG A 46 -0.94 7.94 -4.35
CA ARG A 46 -1.44 6.86 -5.21
C ARG A 46 -0.41 5.74 -5.40
N CYS A 47 0.87 6.07 -5.56
CA CYS A 47 1.95 5.10 -5.64
C CYS A 47 2.02 4.25 -4.36
N MET A 48 2.02 4.90 -3.19
CA MET A 48 2.04 4.20 -1.89
C MET A 48 0.84 3.26 -1.70
N LEU A 49 -0.35 3.65 -2.19
CA LEU A 49 -1.54 2.79 -2.19
C LEU A 49 -1.38 1.57 -3.12
N HIS A 50 -0.74 1.75 -4.27
CA HIS A 50 -0.47 0.67 -5.21
C HIS A 50 0.54 -0.32 -4.65
N GLU A 51 1.67 0.18 -4.15
CA GLU A 51 2.72 -0.61 -3.50
C GLU A 51 2.15 -1.43 -2.34
N HIS A 52 1.31 -0.84 -1.50
CA HIS A 52 0.65 -1.58 -0.42
C HIS A 52 -0.24 -2.71 -0.95
N ARG A 53 -0.98 -2.48 -2.04
CA ARG A 53 -1.79 -3.53 -2.67
C ARG A 53 -0.90 -4.63 -3.22
N GLU A 54 0.16 -4.30 -3.94
CA GLU A 54 1.07 -5.30 -4.50
C GLU A 54 1.73 -6.14 -3.40
N ALA A 55 2.14 -5.52 -2.29
CA ALA A 55 2.67 -6.22 -1.12
C ALA A 55 1.63 -7.20 -0.52
N GLN A 56 0.35 -6.82 -0.48
CA GLN A 56 -0.74 -7.68 0.01
C GLN A 56 -1.03 -8.84 -0.95
N HIS A 57 -0.95 -8.63 -2.27
CA HIS A 57 -1.18 -9.68 -3.26
C HIS A 57 0.03 -10.63 -3.39
N GLY A 58 1.26 -10.14 -3.18
CA GLY A 58 2.47 -10.96 -3.16
C GLY A 58 2.57 -11.88 -1.94
N ALA A 59 1.96 -11.51 -0.81
CA ALA A 59 1.91 -12.36 0.39
C ALA A 59 1.03 -13.62 0.20
N ALA A 60 0.07 -13.61 -0.72
CA ALA A 60 -0.75 -14.78 -1.07
C ALA A 60 -0.08 -15.73 -2.07
N ALA A 61 1.07 -15.33 -2.66
CA ALA A 61 1.77 -16.08 -3.71
C ALA A 61 3.06 -16.77 -3.23
N HIS A 62 3.35 -16.79 -1.92
CA HIS A 62 4.40 -17.66 -1.38
C HIS A 62 3.92 -19.12 -1.36
N ILE A 63 4.12 -19.82 -2.47
CA ILE A 63 4.34 -21.27 -2.44
C ILE A 63 5.84 -21.44 -2.08
N PRO A 64 6.22 -22.07 -0.96
CA PRO A 64 7.62 -22.40 -0.74
C PRO A 64 8.08 -23.35 -1.84
N ALA A 65 9.20 -23.02 -2.48
CA ALA A 65 9.82 -23.75 -3.58
C ALA A 65 10.28 -25.19 -3.25
N GLY A 66 9.86 -25.76 -2.12
CA GLY A 66 10.18 -27.11 -1.67
C GLY A 66 9.04 -28.13 -1.76
N ALA A 67 7.81 -27.74 -2.15
CA ALA A 67 6.66 -28.66 -2.14
C ALA A 67 6.49 -29.49 -3.44
N LEU A 68 7.33 -29.31 -4.46
CA LEU A 68 7.20 -30.02 -5.75
C LEU A 68 8.06 -31.31 -5.84
N ALA A 69 8.81 -31.68 -4.80
CA ALA A 69 9.81 -32.76 -4.88
C ALA A 69 9.35 -34.14 -4.37
N ALA A 70 8.05 -34.45 -4.34
CA ALA A 70 7.58 -35.76 -3.87
C ALA A 70 6.39 -36.29 -4.68
N MET A 71 6.56 -36.57 -5.98
CA MET A 71 5.69 -37.52 -6.68
C MET A 71 6.32 -38.26 -7.88
N GLU A 72 7.64 -38.25 -8.05
CA GLU A 72 8.30 -39.14 -9.00
C GLU A 72 8.94 -40.31 -8.24
N GLY A 73 8.21 -41.44 -8.14
CA GLY A 73 8.79 -42.74 -7.81
C GLY A 73 8.06 -43.56 -6.76
N ALA A 74 7.08 -44.36 -7.20
CA ALA A 74 6.82 -45.70 -6.66
C ALA A 74 6.05 -46.51 -7.71
N ASP A 75 6.67 -47.61 -8.14
CA ASP A 75 6.20 -48.72 -8.99
C ASP A 75 4.68 -48.97 -9.04
#